data_AF-A0A811QK57-F1
#
_entry.id   AF-A0A811QK57-F1
#
_cell.length_a   1.000
_cell.length_b   1.000
_cell.length_c   1.000
_cell.angle_alpha   90.00
_cell.angle_beta   90.00
_cell.angle_gamma   90.00
#
_symmetry.space_group_name_H-M   'P 1'
#
loop_
_entity.id
_entity.type
_entity.pdbx_description
1 polymer ?
#
loop_
_entity_poly.entity_id
_entity_poly.type
_entity_poly.pdbx_seq_one_letter_code
_entity_poly.pdbx_strand_id
1 'polypeptide(L)'
;MAAPAPREVWENMIGQAITMDNIDMMLDERPDINDSIVYPMNRSPSPIPSGWKRLVVFYKVDENHKSTIVWPDPYVMYGNNAPALTIG
;
A
#
# COMPACT_ATOMS: atom_id res chain seq x y z
N MET A 1 19.12 -5.39 19.42
CA MET A 1 18.41 -6.09 18.31
C MET A 1 18.07 -5.02 17.29
N ALA A 2 18.56 -5.14 16.06
CA ALA A 2 18.18 -4.20 15.01
C ALA A 2 16.67 -4.34 14.75
N ALA A 3 15.95 -3.24 14.61
CA ALA A 3 14.57 -3.29 14.18
C ALA A 3 14.51 -3.96 12.79
N PRO A 4 13.50 -4.81 12.51
CA PRO A 4 13.37 -5.41 11.19
C PRO A 4 13.27 -4.32 10.12
N ALA A 5 13.81 -4.62 8.94
CA ALA A 5 13.70 -3.70 7.81
C ALA A 5 12.22 -3.39 7.54
N PRO A 6 11.86 -2.13 7.27
CA PRO A 6 10.49 -1.74 6.97
C PRO A 6 9.95 -2.49 5.76
N ARG A 7 8.70 -2.94 5.85
CA ARG A 7 8.06 -3.74 4.80
C ARG A 7 7.64 -2.88 3.61
N GLU A 8 8.08 -3.23 2.40
CA GLU A 8 7.78 -2.47 1.17
C GLU A 8 6.59 -3.02 0.37
N VAL A 9 6.25 -4.30 0.57
CA VAL A 9 5.23 -5.04 -0.19
C VAL A 9 4.49 -6.02 0.73
N TRP A 10 3.18 -6.19 0.50
CA TRP A 10 2.32 -7.13 1.24
C TRP A 10 1.79 -8.27 0.35
N GLU A 11 2.66 -9.23 0.02
CA GLU A 11 2.35 -10.33 -0.91
C GLU A 11 1.14 -11.20 -0.48
N ASN A 12 0.93 -11.34 0.83
CA ASN A 12 -0.15 -12.16 1.39
C ASN A 12 -1.55 -11.52 1.27
N MET A 13 -1.63 -10.30 0.75
CA MET A 13 -2.89 -9.55 0.65
C MET A 13 -3.63 -9.80 -0.65
N ILE A 14 -2.99 -10.30 -1.70
CA ILE A 14 -3.69 -10.67 -2.93
C ILE A 14 -4.78 -11.71 -2.63
N GLY A 15 -5.98 -11.48 -3.16
CA GLY A 15 -7.14 -12.34 -2.93
C GLY A 15 -7.92 -12.04 -1.65
N GLN A 16 -7.40 -11.19 -0.76
CA GLN A 16 -8.14 -10.70 0.41
C GLN A 16 -9.18 -9.65 0.00
N ALA A 17 -10.22 -9.49 0.81
CA ALA A 17 -11.19 -8.41 0.62
C ALA A 17 -10.52 -7.04 0.89
N ILE A 18 -10.83 -6.02 0.08
CA ILE A 18 -10.39 -4.65 0.38
C ILE A 18 -11.33 -4.05 1.44
N THR A 19 -10.91 -4.12 2.69
CA THR A 19 -11.61 -3.56 3.85
C THR A 19 -10.75 -2.48 4.50
N MET A 20 -11.36 -1.62 5.31
CA MET A 20 -10.60 -0.65 6.13
C MET A 20 -9.63 -1.39 7.07
N ASP A 21 -10.06 -2.46 7.74
CA ASP A 21 -9.18 -3.24 8.63
C ASP A 21 -7.90 -3.75 7.95
N ASN A 22 -8.02 -4.23 6.71
CA ASN A 22 -6.87 -4.72 5.96
C ASN A 22 -5.91 -3.59 5.55
N ILE A 23 -6.45 -2.40 5.29
CA ILE A 23 -5.65 -1.21 4.98
C ILE A 23 -4.97 -0.69 6.25
N ASP A 24 -5.72 -0.58 7.35
CA ASP A 24 -5.22 -0.10 8.65
C ASP A 24 -4.09 -1.01 9.16
N MET A 25 -4.23 -2.33 9.03
CA MET A 25 -3.15 -3.28 9.35
C MET A 25 -1.86 -2.98 8.56
N MET A 26 -1.95 -2.67 7.26
CA MET A 26 -0.78 -2.33 6.45
C MET A 26 -0.16 -0.99 6.88
N LEU A 27 -0.99 -0.02 7.27
CA LEU A 27 -0.54 1.28 7.77
C LEU A 27 0.08 1.19 9.17
N ASP A 28 -0.42 0.31 10.03
CA ASP A 28 0.16 0.03 11.35
C ASP A 28 1.54 -0.61 11.25
N GLU A 29 1.78 -1.46 10.24
CA GLU A 29 3.11 -2.02 9.95
C GLU A 29 4.09 -0.95 9.41
N ARG A 30 3.58 0.14 8.82
CA ARG A 30 4.34 1.22 8.19
C ARG A 30 3.79 2.61 8.57
N PRO A 31 3.96 3.03 9.84
CA PRO A 31 3.42 4.30 10.32
C PRO A 31 4.09 5.54 9.70
N ASP A 32 5.16 5.36 8.93
CA ASP A 32 5.83 6.40 8.14
C ASP A 32 5.11 6.73 6.83
N ILE A 33 4.06 5.98 6.45
CA ILE A 33 3.23 6.25 5.28
C ILE A 33 2.32 7.43 5.55
N ASN A 34 2.29 8.39 4.61
CA ASN A 34 1.54 9.63 4.75
C ASN A 34 0.08 9.50 4.28
N ASP A 35 -0.18 8.59 3.33
CA ASP A 35 -1.45 8.48 2.64
C ASP A 35 -1.63 7.06 2.07
N SER A 36 -2.88 6.64 1.88
CA SER A 36 -3.22 5.37 1.25
C SER A 36 -4.25 5.60 0.16
N ILE A 37 -4.03 5.03 -1.03
CA ILE A 37 -5.02 5.10 -2.10
C ILE A 37 -5.28 3.72 -2.68
N VAL A 38 -6.56 3.43 -2.82
CA VAL A 38 -7.09 2.23 -3.45
C VAL A 38 -7.48 2.56 -4.90
N TYR A 39 -6.86 1.87 -5.86
CA TYR A 39 -7.12 2.05 -7.28
C TYR A 39 -7.82 0.82 -7.88
N PRO A 40 -8.80 1.00 -8.79
CA PRO A 40 -9.27 -0.12 -9.59
C PRO A 40 -8.12 -0.65 -10.45
N MET A 41 -8.10 -1.97 -10.72
CA MET A 41 -6.98 -2.67 -11.39
C MET A 41 -6.53 -2.06 -12.72
N ASN A 42 -7.42 -1.33 -13.40
CA ASN A 42 -7.18 -0.73 -14.71
C ASN A 42 -6.73 0.74 -14.63
N ARG A 43 -6.39 1.28 -13.46
CA ARG A 43 -6.07 2.69 -13.26
C ARG A 43 -4.64 2.87 -12.77
N SER A 44 -3.86 3.68 -13.48
CA SER A 44 -2.53 4.04 -13.02
C SER A 44 -2.56 4.91 -11.75
N PRO A 45 -1.64 4.68 -10.80
CA PRO A 45 -1.50 5.52 -9.62
C PRO A 45 -1.20 6.97 -10.00
N SER A 46 -1.73 7.92 -9.22
CA SER A 46 -1.43 9.33 -9.41
C SER A 46 -0.03 9.66 -8.85
N PRO A 47 0.62 10.73 -9.36
CA PRO A 47 1.87 11.21 -8.79
C PRO A 47 1.75 11.45 -7.28
N ILE A 48 2.85 11.23 -6.58
CA ILE A 48 2.95 11.43 -5.13
C ILE A 48 3.66 12.75 -4.87
N PRO A 49 3.19 13.56 -3.91
CA PRO A 49 3.93 14.74 -3.45
C PRO A 49 5.36 14.42 -3.04
N SER A 50 6.28 15.34 -3.29
CA SER A 50 7.67 15.17 -2.85
C SER A 50 7.74 14.99 -1.33
N GLY A 51 8.62 14.09 -0.87
CA GLY A 51 8.78 13.78 0.55
C GLY A 51 7.79 12.76 1.11
N TRP A 52 6.75 12.39 0.36
CA TRP A 52 5.67 11.52 0.86
C TRP A 52 5.86 10.06 0.46
N LYS A 53 5.32 9.18 1.30
CA LYS A 53 5.16 7.76 1.03
C LYS A 53 3.66 7.45 0.96
N ARG A 54 3.26 6.67 -0.04
CA ARG A 54 1.87 6.26 -0.23
C ARG A 54 1.76 4.74 -0.26
N LEU A 55 0.80 4.20 0.48
CA LEU A 55 0.35 2.84 0.27
C LEU A 55 -0.54 2.79 -0.98
N VAL A 56 -0.14 2.01 -1.98
CA VAL A 56 -0.91 1.79 -3.21
C VAL A 56 -1.51 0.39 -3.16
N VAL A 57 -2.83 0.32 -3.30
CA VAL A 57 -3.57 -0.95 -3.30
C VAL A 57 -4.44 -1.04 -4.55
N PHE A 58 -4.37 -2.17 -5.25
CA PHE A 58 -5.23 -2.42 -6.41
C PHE A 58 -6.39 -3.35 -6.07
N TYR A 59 -7.58 -3.05 -6.57
CA TYR A 59 -8.75 -3.91 -6.38
C TYR A 59 -9.49 -4.18 -7.69
N LYS A 60 -10.22 -5.29 -7.71
CA LYS A 60 -11.29 -5.56 -8.67
C LYS A 60 -12.60 -5.80 -7.93
N VAL A 61 -13.72 -5.48 -8.57
CA VAL A 61 -15.06 -5.85 -8.10
C VAL A 61 -15.49 -7.08 -8.87
N ASP A 62 -15.89 -8.14 -8.17
CA ASP A 62 -16.45 -9.33 -8.82
C ASP A 62 -17.96 -9.20 -9.09
N GLU A 63 -18.55 -10.23 -9.71
CA GLU A 63 -19.98 -10.29 -10.06
C GLU A 63 -20.90 -10.23 -8.83
N ASN A 64 -20.38 -10.55 -7.64
CA ASN A 64 -21.08 -10.49 -6.36
C ASN A 64 -20.88 -9.15 -5.64
N HIS A 65 -20.36 -8.12 -6.33
CA HIS A 65 -20.01 -6.82 -5.76
C HIS A 65 -18.95 -6.88 -4.66
N LYS A 66 -18.18 -7.98 -4.58
CA LYS A 66 -17.09 -8.10 -3.63
C LYS A 66 -15.83 -7.47 -4.21
N SER A 67 -15.27 -6.52 -3.45
CA SER A 67 -14.03 -5.84 -3.82
C SER A 67 -12.86 -6.63 -3.24
N THR A 68 -11.95 -7.11 -4.10
CA THR A 68 -10.84 -7.99 -3.74
C THR A 68 -9.51 -7.38 -4.19
N ILE A 69 -8.49 -7.48 -3.36
CA ILE A 69 -7.12 -7.04 -3.67
C ILE A 69 -6.55 -7.93 -4.77
N VAL A 70 -5.93 -7.30 -5.76
CA VAL A 70 -5.36 -7.97 -6.92
C VAL A 70 -3.96 -7.47 -7.21
N TRP A 71 -3.27 -8.20 -8.10
CA TRP A 71 -1.94 -7.83 -8.57
C TRP A 71 -1.92 -6.43 -9.23
N PRO A 72 -0.85 -5.63 -9.03
CA PRO A 72 0.33 -5.92 -8.20
C PRO A 72 0.01 -5.96 -6.71
N ASP A 73 0.79 -6.71 -5.94
CA ASP A 73 0.71 -6.75 -4.47
C ASP A 73 0.71 -5.33 -3.90
N PRO A 74 -0.02 -5.04 -2.80
CA PRO A 74 0.04 -3.74 -2.17
C PRO A 74 1.49 -3.33 -1.90
N TYR A 75 1.85 -2.11 -2.27
CA TYR A 75 3.23 -1.63 -2.20
C TYR A 75 3.33 -0.17 -1.76
N VAL A 76 4.50 0.18 -1.23
CA VAL A 76 4.83 1.58 -0.93
C VAL A 76 5.37 2.26 -2.18
N MET A 77 4.70 3.31 -2.61
CA MET A 77 5.15 4.19 -3.68
C MET A 77 5.75 5.46 -3.07
N TYR A 78 6.88 5.90 -3.61
CA TYR A 78 7.67 7.01 -3.08
C TYR A 78 7.54 8.25 -3.96
N GLY A 79 7.22 9.38 -3.33
CA GLY A 79 7.40 10.69 -3.95
C GLY A 79 8.88 11.03 -4.11
N ASN A 80 9.19 11.99 -4.97
CA ASN A 80 10.56 12.46 -5.14
C ASN A 80 11.12 12.98 -3.79
N ASN A 81 12.39 12.68 -3.48
CA ASN A 81 13.02 13.01 -2.19
C ASN A 81 12.29 12.47 -0.94
N ALA A 82 11.44 11.44 -1.08
CA ALA A 82 10.89 10.76 0.10
C ALA A 82 12.05 10.17 0.92
N PRO A 83 12.09 10.42 2.24
CA PRO A 83 13.18 9.93 3.06
C PRO A 83 13.17 8.41 3.07
N ALA A 84 14.25 7.80 2.59
CA ALA A 84 14.54 6.40 2.90
C ALA A 84 14.54 6.26 4.42
N LEU A 85 14.02 5.15 4.95
CA LEU A 85 14.08 4.93 6.39
C LEU A 85 15.53 4.95 6.84
N THR A 86 15.89 5.98 7.61
CA THR A 86 17.16 6.05 8.31
C THR A 86 17.15 4.92 9.34
N ILE A 87 17.90 3.86 9.05
CA ILE A 87 18.24 2.85 10.05
C ILE A 87 19.18 3.55 11.04
N GLY A 88 18.65 3.96 12.18
CA GLY A 88 19.43 4.42 13.34
C GLY A 88 20.03 3.24 14.10
#